data_AF-A0A9P0CZ50-F1
#
_entry.id   AF-A0A9P0CZ50-F1
#
_cell.length_a   1.000
_cell.length_b   1.000
_cell.length_c   1.000
_cell.angle_alpha   90.00
_cell.angle_beta   90.00
_cell.angle_gamma   90.00
#
_symmetry.space_group_name_H-M   'P 1'
#
loop_
_entity.id
_entity.type
_entity.pdbx_description
1 polymer ?
#
loop_
_entity_poly.entity_id
_entity_poly.type
_entity_poly.pdbx_seq_one_letter_code
_entity_poly.pdbx_strand_id
1 'polypeptide(L)'
;MLKVHLEKNKILTLQAEEDADKLIVIVAISIFSSYEVVKIVGEDIDLLVLLCGLSRDGGDYVFPSNRPNNNILFVKCGRGKNPDVTYLTNSFTQLSQPRNSTRNIESQNLSDLRFQLCTRVAVKPNINLARLPPTRDAARFHSLQTYHQVEKWLGNENNPLDWGWMLSTQGLVPQ
;
A
#
# COMPACT_ATOMS: atom_id res chain seq x y z
N MET A 1 -7.03 14.21 -32.35
CA MET A 1 -7.14 13.01 -31.48
C MET A 1 -5.77 12.73 -30.89
N LEU A 2 -5.67 12.64 -29.55
CA LEU A 2 -4.40 12.46 -28.84
C LEU A 2 -3.67 11.16 -29.26
N LYS A 3 -4.43 10.08 -29.47
CA LYS A 3 -3.94 8.78 -29.95
C LYS A 3 -3.06 8.89 -31.19
N VAL A 4 -3.59 9.53 -32.24
CA VAL A 4 -2.91 9.73 -33.53
C VAL A 4 -1.60 10.51 -33.37
N HIS A 5 -1.57 11.48 -32.46
CA HIS A 5 -0.36 12.26 -32.20
C HIS A 5 0.72 11.42 -31.50
N LEU A 6 0.35 10.58 -30.53
CA LEU A 6 1.28 9.70 -29.83
C LEU A 6 1.86 8.63 -30.76
N GLU A 7 1.01 8.00 -31.57
CA GLU A 7 1.43 7.00 -32.56
C GLU A 7 2.38 7.59 -33.60
N LYS A 8 2.12 8.84 -34.05
CA LYS A 8 3.02 9.59 -34.93
C LYS A 8 4.40 9.83 -34.30
N ASN A 9 4.47 9.96 -32.98
CA ASN A 9 5.71 10.09 -32.21
C ASN A 9 6.31 8.73 -31.79
N LYS A 10 5.86 7.61 -32.37
CA LYS A 10 6.34 6.25 -32.07
C LYS A 10 6.07 5.81 -30.63
N ILE A 11 5.05 6.39 -30.01
CA ILE A 11 4.55 5.97 -28.70
C ILE A 11 3.43 4.98 -28.95
N LEU A 12 3.58 3.75 -28.47
CA LEU A 12 2.53 2.74 -28.53
C LEU A 12 1.36 3.20 -27.67
N THR A 13 0.16 3.20 -28.25
CA THR A 13 -1.08 3.51 -27.52
C THR A 13 -1.99 2.30 -27.50
N LEU A 14 -2.45 1.95 -26.29
CA LEU A 14 -3.43 0.90 -26.08
C LEU A 14 -4.71 1.54 -25.57
N GLN A 15 -5.85 0.98 -25.95
CA GLN A 15 -7.16 1.42 -25.49
C GLN A 15 -7.75 0.32 -24.63
N ALA A 16 -8.08 0.64 -23.38
CA ALA A 16 -8.78 -0.29 -22.50
C ALA A 16 -10.24 -0.43 -22.91
N GLU A 17 -10.75 -1.65 -22.87
CA GLU A 17 -12.16 -1.96 -23.10
C GLU A 17 -12.99 -1.67 -21.84
N GLU A 18 -12.43 -1.96 -20.68
CA GLU A 18 -13.06 -1.71 -19.37
C GLU A 18 -12.31 -0.60 -18.60
N ASP A 19 -11.30 -1.00 -17.82
CA ASP A 19 -10.60 -0.14 -16.87
C ASP A 19 -9.15 0.06 -17.31
N ALA A 20 -8.76 1.32 -17.46
CA ALA A 20 -7.42 1.70 -17.86
C ALA A 20 -6.38 1.34 -16.79
N ASP A 21 -6.74 1.44 -15.51
CA ASP A 21 -5.80 1.22 -14.40
C ASP A 21 -5.33 -0.25 -14.38
N LYS A 22 -6.28 -1.17 -14.58
CA LYS A 22 -5.99 -2.61 -14.74
C LYS A 22 -5.10 -2.87 -15.94
N LEU A 23 -5.43 -2.30 -17.10
CA LEU A 23 -4.65 -2.51 -18.32
C LEU A 23 -3.21 -2.02 -18.16
N ILE A 24 -3.01 -0.85 -17.53
CA ILE A 24 -1.68 -0.29 -17.27
C ILE A 24 -0.83 -1.25 -16.44
N VAL A 25 -1.39 -1.77 -15.35
CA VAL A 25 -0.68 -2.70 -14.47
C VAL A 25 -0.38 -4.03 -15.18
N ILE A 26 -1.35 -4.61 -15.88
CA ILE A 26 -1.17 -5.86 -16.64
C ILE A 26 -0.09 -5.72 -17.71
N VAL A 27 -0.07 -4.60 -18.44
CA VAL A 27 0.95 -4.36 -19.47
C VAL A 27 2.33 -4.22 -18.83
N ALA A 28 2.46 -3.51 -17.71
CA ALA A 28 3.74 -3.39 -17.01
C ALA A 28 4.28 -4.75 -16.54
N ILE A 29 3.38 -5.62 -16.08
CA ILE A 29 3.69 -6.98 -15.65
C ILE A 29 4.12 -7.86 -16.83
N SER A 30 3.41 -7.80 -17.96
CA SER A 30 3.71 -8.63 -19.12
C SER A 30 5.06 -8.28 -19.76
N ILE A 31 5.40 -7.00 -19.82
CA ILE A 31 6.67 -6.55 -20.42
C ILE A 31 7.86 -6.61 -19.45
N PHE A 32 7.62 -6.76 -18.14
CA PHE A 32 8.69 -6.76 -17.13
C PHE A 32 9.78 -7.81 -17.38
N SER A 33 9.45 -8.96 -17.97
CA SER A 33 10.46 -9.99 -18.29
C SER A 33 11.42 -9.57 -19.40
N SER A 34 11.02 -8.61 -20.24
CA SER A 34 11.77 -8.16 -21.42
C SER A 34 12.63 -6.92 -21.15
N TYR A 35 12.44 -6.26 -20.01
CA TYR A 35 13.12 -5.00 -19.69
C TYR A 35 13.82 -5.08 -18.33
N GLU A 36 14.92 -4.34 -18.20
CA GLU A 36 15.64 -4.25 -16.93
C GLU A 36 14.82 -3.53 -15.86
N VAL A 37 14.13 -2.44 -16.21
CA VAL A 37 13.27 -1.66 -15.32
C VAL A 37 12.03 -1.19 -16.08
N VAL A 38 10.85 -1.38 -15.48
CA VAL A 38 9.57 -0.88 -15.98
C VAL A 38 9.04 0.17 -15.01
N LYS A 39 8.62 1.34 -15.53
CA LYS A 39 8.07 2.42 -14.72
C LYS A 39 6.63 2.69 -15.10
N ILE A 40 5.73 2.56 -14.13
CA ILE A 40 4.34 2.99 -14.23
C ILE A 40 4.30 4.43 -13.73
N VAL A 41 3.88 5.36 -14.59
CA VAL A 41 3.75 6.77 -14.22
C VAL A 41 2.28 7.10 -14.09
N GLY A 42 1.87 7.62 -12.94
CA GLY A 42 0.49 7.96 -12.69
C GLY A 42 0.34 8.86 -11.49
N GLU A 43 -0.79 9.56 -11.39
CA GLU A 43 -1.06 10.33 -10.20
C GLU A 43 -1.71 9.48 -9.11
N ASP A 44 -2.64 8.62 -9.49
CA ASP A 44 -3.52 7.94 -8.55
C ASP A 44 -2.79 6.85 -7.77
N ILE A 45 -3.08 6.80 -6.46
CA ILE A 45 -2.47 5.81 -5.56
C ILE A 45 -3.05 4.42 -5.82
N ASP A 46 -4.25 4.35 -6.39
CA ASP A 46 -4.93 3.10 -6.71
C ASP A 46 -4.13 2.24 -7.70
N LEU A 47 -3.34 2.86 -8.58
CA LEU A 47 -2.37 2.16 -9.45
C LEU A 47 -1.30 1.42 -8.64
N LEU A 48 -0.80 2.00 -7.54
CA LEU A 48 0.17 1.35 -6.66
C LEU A 48 -0.47 0.21 -5.86
N VAL A 49 -1.70 0.40 -5.39
CA VAL A 49 -2.46 -0.64 -4.66
C VAL A 49 -2.75 -1.82 -5.58
N LEU A 50 -3.18 -1.55 -6.81
CA LEU A 50 -3.47 -2.56 -7.82
C LEU A 50 -2.22 -3.32 -8.25
N LEU A 51 -1.09 -2.61 -8.44
CA LEU A 51 0.21 -3.21 -8.69
C LEU A 51 0.65 -4.13 -7.55
N CYS A 52 0.52 -3.70 -6.30
CA CYS A 52 0.85 -4.51 -5.13
C CYS A 52 -0.02 -5.77 -5.02
N GLY A 53 -1.32 -5.66 -5.30
CA GLY A 53 -2.25 -6.79 -5.27
C GLY A 53 -1.94 -7.81 -6.36
N LEU A 54 -1.86 -7.36 -7.62
CA LEU A 54 -1.62 -8.21 -8.78
C LEU A 54 -0.21 -8.81 -8.80
N SER A 55 0.78 -8.17 -8.15
CA SER A 55 2.16 -8.69 -8.09
C SER A 55 2.39 -9.73 -6.98
N ARG A 56 1.48 -9.86 -6.01
CA ARG A 56 1.65 -10.76 -4.84
C ARG A 56 0.85 -12.04 -4.96
N ASP A 57 -0.38 -11.93 -5.45
CA ASP A 57 -1.23 -13.08 -5.67
C ASP A 57 -0.95 -13.62 -7.07
N GLY A 58 -0.38 -14.81 -7.14
CA GLY A 58 -0.29 -15.60 -8.36
C GLY A 58 -1.67 -16.04 -8.83
N GLY A 59 -2.56 -15.09 -9.13
CA GLY A 59 -3.76 -15.33 -9.92
C GLY A 59 -3.36 -15.72 -11.35
N ASP A 60 -4.32 -16.15 -12.16
CA ASP A 60 -4.16 -16.76 -13.50
C ASP A 60 -3.22 -16.02 -14.50
N TYR A 61 -2.80 -14.79 -14.19
CA TYR A 61 -1.66 -14.11 -14.80
C TYR A 61 -0.35 -14.47 -14.07
N VAL A 62 0.16 -15.66 -14.38
CA VAL A 62 1.33 -16.29 -13.77
C VAL A 62 2.58 -15.39 -13.78
N PHE A 63 3.04 -14.98 -12.59
CA PHE A 63 4.45 -14.69 -12.37
C PHE A 63 5.17 -15.99 -12.01
N PRO A 64 6.25 -16.39 -12.71
CA PRO A 64 7.12 -17.44 -12.21
C PRO A 64 7.72 -16.97 -10.89
N SER A 65 7.39 -17.71 -9.83
CA SER A 65 7.57 -17.43 -8.40
C SER A 65 9.03 -17.35 -7.91
N ASN A 66 9.98 -17.01 -8.77
CA ASN A 66 11.40 -17.09 -8.45
C ASN A 66 12.28 -15.96 -9.01
N ARG A 67 11.73 -14.77 -9.24
CA ARG A 67 12.55 -13.55 -9.45
C ARG A 67 12.27 -12.54 -8.34
N PRO A 68 13.27 -11.79 -7.85
CA PRO A 68 13.00 -10.66 -6.97
C PRO A 68 12.22 -9.59 -7.75
N ASN A 69 11.00 -9.32 -7.30
CA ASN A 69 9.96 -8.48 -7.93
C ASN A 69 10.31 -6.97 -7.96
N ASN A 70 11.59 -6.59 -8.09
CA ASN A 70 12.07 -5.25 -7.74
C ASN A 70 12.15 -4.28 -8.94
N ASN A 71 11.83 -4.74 -10.15
CA ASN A 71 12.12 -3.97 -11.36
C ASN A 71 10.91 -3.24 -11.93
N ILE A 72 9.70 -3.46 -11.40
CA ILE A 72 8.57 -2.60 -11.70
C ILE A 72 8.51 -1.51 -10.62
N LEU A 73 8.42 -0.26 -11.03
CA LEU A 73 8.41 0.90 -10.16
C LEU A 73 7.19 1.75 -10.46
N PHE A 74 6.53 2.25 -9.42
CA PHE A 74 5.48 3.24 -9.59
C PHE A 74 6.04 4.64 -9.34
N VAL A 75 5.82 5.56 -10.27
CA VAL A 75 6.26 6.95 -10.19
C VAL A 75 5.02 7.83 -10.09
N LYS A 76 4.82 8.38 -8.89
CA LYS A 76 3.82 9.42 -8.64
C LYS A 76 4.37 10.76 -9.11
N CYS A 77 3.70 11.35 -10.10
CA CYS A 77 4.01 12.70 -10.55
C CYS A 77 3.82 13.72 -9.41
N GLY A 78 4.81 14.56 -9.20
CA GLY A 78 4.76 15.68 -8.29
C GLY A 78 3.82 16.77 -8.82
N ARG A 79 3.19 17.51 -7.90
CA ARG A 79 2.39 18.70 -8.23
C ARG A 79 3.10 19.96 -7.73
N GLY A 80 3.25 20.95 -8.61
CA GLY A 80 3.84 22.26 -8.29
C GLY A 80 5.31 22.16 -7.88
N LYS A 81 5.62 22.52 -6.63
CA LYS A 81 6.99 22.47 -6.09
C LYS A 81 7.40 21.10 -5.54
N ASN A 82 6.48 20.14 -5.50
CA ASN A 82 6.77 18.80 -5.00
C ASN A 82 7.45 17.97 -6.11
N PRO A 83 8.57 17.29 -5.82
CA PRO A 83 9.22 16.42 -6.79
C PRO A 83 8.42 15.12 -7.01
N ASP A 84 8.70 14.44 -8.11
CA ASP A 84 8.19 13.10 -8.38
C ASP A 84 8.67 12.11 -7.32
N VAL A 85 7.79 11.18 -6.97
CA VAL A 85 8.01 10.19 -5.92
C VAL A 85 7.95 8.79 -6.53
N THR A 86 8.99 7.98 -6.33
CA THR A 86 9.02 6.59 -6.79
C THR A 86 8.75 5.62 -5.65
N TYR A 87 7.95 4.60 -5.91
CA TYR A 87 7.57 3.54 -4.99
C TYR A 87 7.99 2.18 -5.55
N LEU A 88 8.40 1.29 -4.65
CA LEU A 88 8.64 -0.11 -4.98
C LEU A 88 7.32 -0.88 -5.02
N THR A 89 7.28 -1.94 -5.82
CA THR A 89 6.17 -2.91 -5.90
C THR A 89 6.03 -3.80 -4.67
N ASN A 90 7.16 -4.18 -4.08
CA ASN A 90 7.23 -5.14 -2.97
C ASN A 90 6.94 -4.49 -1.61
N SER A 91 6.89 -3.17 -1.57
CA SER A 91 6.70 -2.41 -0.34
C SER A 91 6.19 -1.02 -0.70
N PHE A 92 5.22 -0.50 0.07
CA PHE A 92 4.79 0.91 -0.01
C PHE A 92 5.91 1.90 0.40
N THR A 93 7.16 1.44 0.39
CA THR A 93 8.35 2.22 0.71
C THR A 93 8.67 3.12 -0.47
N GLN A 94 8.75 4.41 -0.16
CA GLN A 94 9.23 5.41 -1.09
C GLN A 94 10.74 5.24 -1.31
N LEU A 95 11.16 5.13 -2.58
CA LEU A 95 12.54 5.38 -2.98
C LEU A 95 12.79 6.88 -2.88
N SER A 96 13.21 7.33 -1.70
CA SER A 96 13.69 8.70 -1.55
C SER A 96 14.93 8.89 -2.42
N GLN A 97 14.98 9.98 -3.20
CA GLN A 97 16.26 10.54 -3.67
C GLN A 97 17.24 10.61 -2.49
N PRO A 98 18.56 10.46 -2.72
CA PRO A 98 19.53 10.34 -1.64
C PRO A 98 19.48 11.59 -0.76
N ARG A 99 18.77 11.48 0.37
CA ARG A 99 18.95 12.37 1.51
C ARG A 99 19.89 11.65 2.43
N ASN A 100 21.00 12.32 2.73
CA ASN A 100 22.02 11.89 3.67
C ASN A 100 21.42 11.65 5.05
N SER A 101 20.87 10.47 5.27
CA SER A 101 20.77 9.84 6.58
C SER A 101 20.46 8.38 6.35
N THR A 102 21.49 7.54 6.44
CA THR A 102 21.37 6.10 6.63
C THR A 102 20.56 5.86 7.90
N ARG A 103 19.24 5.84 7.80
CA ARG A 103 18.41 5.22 8.83
C ARG A 103 18.32 3.77 8.42
N ASN A 104 19.05 2.92 9.14
CA ASN A 104 18.87 1.48 9.10
C ASN A 104 17.38 1.20 9.02
N ILE A 105 16.98 0.46 7.98
CA ILE A 105 15.65 -0.11 7.85
C ILE A 105 15.62 -1.30 8.81
N GLU A 106 15.76 -1.02 10.10
CA GLU A 106 15.12 -1.86 11.10
C GLU A 106 13.66 -1.48 11.00
N SER A 107 12.81 -2.46 10.72
CA SER A 107 11.37 -2.33 10.70
C SER A 107 10.92 -1.60 11.97
N GLN A 108 10.73 -0.28 11.88
CA GLN A 108 10.29 0.50 13.04
C GLN A 108 8.93 -0.03 13.40
N ASN A 109 8.89 -0.72 14.54
CA ASN A 109 7.68 -1.27 15.09
C ASN A 109 6.69 -0.11 15.31
N LEU A 110 5.40 -0.33 15.03
CA LEU A 110 4.33 0.67 15.21
C LEU A 110 4.40 1.34 16.61
N SER A 111 4.82 0.57 17.63
CA SER A 111 5.03 1.07 18.99
C SER A 111 6.18 2.08 19.08
N ASP A 112 7.28 1.87 18.37
CA ASP A 112 8.45 2.78 18.39
C ASP A 112 8.12 4.10 17.70
N LEU A 113 7.41 4.04 16.56
CA LEU A 113 6.89 5.21 15.87
C LEU A 113 5.92 6.00 16.73
N ARG A 114 5.00 5.30 17.42
CA ARG A 114 4.07 5.93 18.36
C ARG A 114 4.79 6.58 19.53
N PHE A 115 5.81 5.93 20.09
CA PHE A 115 6.62 6.48 21.18
C PHE A 115 7.39 7.75 20.75
N GLN A 116 8.01 7.72 19.56
CA GLN A 116 8.66 8.91 18.99
C GLN A 116 7.68 10.06 18.73
N LEU A 117 6.47 9.77 18.26
CA LEU A 117 5.43 10.80 18.11
C LEU A 117 4.98 11.34 19.45
N CYS A 118 4.76 10.47 20.43
CA CYS A 118 4.31 10.83 21.77
C CYS A 118 5.33 11.75 22.45
N THR A 119 6.61 11.39 22.44
CA THR A 119 7.68 12.24 23.02
C THR A 119 7.76 13.61 22.36
N ARG A 120 7.61 13.68 21.03
CA ARG A 120 7.61 14.95 20.28
C ARG A 120 6.37 15.82 20.57
N VAL A 121 5.24 15.19 20.82
CA VAL A 121 3.99 15.90 21.12
C VAL A 121 3.96 16.33 22.60
N ALA A 122 4.47 15.50 23.51
CA ALA A 122 4.45 15.71 24.96
C ALA A 122 5.21 16.95 25.45
N VAL A 123 6.16 17.46 24.66
CA VAL A 123 6.89 18.71 24.96
C VAL A 123 6.12 19.98 24.61
N LYS A 124 4.93 19.88 24.03
CA LYS A 124 4.10 21.05 23.65
C LYS A 124 3.13 21.42 24.78
N PRO A 125 2.83 22.71 24.99
CA PRO A 125 1.96 23.15 26.09
C PRO A 125 0.48 22.78 25.89
N ASN A 126 0.02 22.61 24.64
CA ASN A 126 -1.35 22.20 24.32
C ASN A 126 -1.33 20.89 23.51
N ILE A 127 -1.28 19.77 24.21
CA ILE A 127 -1.25 18.43 23.61
C ILE A 127 -2.66 17.99 23.23
N ASN A 128 -2.91 17.85 21.93
CA ASN A 128 -4.10 17.14 21.47
C ASN A 128 -3.81 15.63 21.41
N LEU A 129 -4.12 14.94 22.51
CA LEU A 129 -3.92 13.49 22.66
C LEU A 129 -4.68 12.67 21.61
N ALA A 130 -5.79 13.18 21.07
CA ALA A 130 -6.59 12.49 20.06
C ALA A 130 -5.89 12.39 18.69
N ARG A 131 -4.78 13.12 18.47
CA ARG A 131 -3.97 13.02 17.24
C ARG A 131 -2.89 11.94 17.30
N LEU A 132 -2.77 11.23 18.44
CA LEU A 132 -1.85 10.11 18.53
C LEU A 132 -2.37 8.95 17.68
N PRO A 133 -1.49 8.25 16.93
CA PRO A 133 -1.89 7.06 16.21
C PRO A 133 -2.39 5.98 17.20
N PRO A 134 -3.33 5.10 16.79
CA PRO A 134 -3.82 4.02 17.63
C PRO A 134 -2.65 3.13 18.13
N THR A 135 -2.82 2.48 19.28
CA THR A 135 -1.83 1.50 19.73
C THR A 135 -1.81 0.34 18.74
N ARG A 136 -0.72 -0.43 18.74
CA ARG A 136 -0.66 -1.68 17.97
C ARG A 136 -1.87 -2.56 18.27
N ASP A 137 -2.20 -2.71 19.54
CA ASP A 137 -3.33 -3.54 19.95
C ASP A 137 -4.67 -2.93 19.56
N ALA A 138 -4.86 -1.62 19.72
CA ALA A 138 -6.08 -0.95 19.26
C ALA A 138 -6.29 -1.09 17.75
N ALA A 139 -5.21 -0.93 16.95
CA ALA A 139 -5.27 -1.14 15.52
C ALA A 139 -5.58 -2.60 15.17
N ARG A 140 -4.95 -3.57 15.86
CA ARG A 140 -5.19 -5.00 15.68
C ARG A 140 -6.65 -5.37 16.00
N PHE A 141 -7.16 -4.95 17.16
CA PHE A 141 -8.53 -5.22 17.56
C PHE A 141 -9.55 -4.53 16.65
N HIS A 142 -9.27 -3.31 16.19
CA HIS A 142 -10.12 -2.63 15.21
C HIS A 142 -10.20 -3.41 13.88
N SER A 143 -9.07 -3.93 13.38
CA SER A 143 -9.07 -4.79 12.19
C SER A 143 -9.81 -6.11 12.42
N LEU A 144 -9.73 -6.70 13.61
CA LEU A 144 -10.49 -7.91 13.95
C LEU A 144 -12.00 -7.63 14.06
N GLN A 145 -12.38 -6.45 14.53
CA GLN A 145 -13.77 -6.01 14.59
C GLN A 145 -14.40 -5.90 13.20
N THR A 146 -13.71 -5.21 12.29
CA THR A 146 -14.20 -5.07 10.91
C THR A 146 -14.27 -6.42 10.22
N TYR A 147 -13.29 -7.29 10.42
CA TYR A 147 -13.32 -8.66 9.94
C TYR A 147 -14.52 -9.47 10.50
N HIS A 148 -14.77 -9.42 11.82
CA HIS A 148 -15.95 -10.08 12.42
C HIS A 148 -17.25 -9.65 11.76
N GLN A 149 -17.37 -8.36 11.54
CA GLN A 149 -18.59 -7.76 11.01
C GLN A 149 -18.85 -8.21 9.57
N VAL A 150 -17.81 -8.30 8.76
CA VAL A 150 -17.88 -8.81 7.39
C VAL A 150 -18.21 -10.30 7.35
N GLU A 151 -17.54 -11.11 8.18
CA GLU A 151 -17.82 -12.56 8.29
C GLU A 151 -19.27 -12.83 8.71
N LYS A 152 -19.80 -12.06 9.66
CA LYS A 152 -21.22 -12.10 10.04
C LYS A 152 -22.15 -11.77 8.89
N TRP A 153 -21.82 -10.77 8.06
CA TRP A 153 -22.61 -10.44 6.87
C TRP A 153 -22.57 -11.55 5.82
N LEU A 154 -21.48 -12.31 5.76
CA LEU A 154 -21.34 -13.47 4.89
C LEU A 154 -22.02 -14.75 5.45
N GLY A 155 -22.54 -14.70 6.67
CA GLY A 155 -23.22 -15.84 7.31
C GLY A 155 -22.26 -16.82 8.02
N ASN A 156 -20.99 -16.46 8.18
CA ASN A 156 -20.01 -17.27 8.91
C ASN A 156 -20.05 -16.94 10.41
N GLU A 157 -20.19 -17.98 11.24
CA GLU A 157 -20.12 -17.83 12.70
C GLU A 157 -18.70 -18.05 13.20
N ASN A 158 -17.96 -16.96 13.37
CA ASN A 158 -16.62 -16.99 13.98
C ASN A 158 -16.72 -16.66 15.48
N ASN A 159 -16.10 -17.49 16.31
CA ASN A 159 -16.05 -17.31 17.76
C ASN A 159 -15.08 -16.17 18.13
N PRO A 160 -15.55 -15.06 18.71
CA PRO A 160 -14.71 -13.92 19.06
C PRO A 160 -13.62 -14.24 20.11
N LEU A 161 -13.83 -15.28 20.91
CA LEU A 161 -12.86 -15.73 21.92
C LEU A 161 -11.53 -16.18 21.29
N ASP A 162 -11.58 -16.76 20.09
CA ASP A 162 -10.39 -17.22 19.37
C ASP A 162 -9.50 -16.05 18.92
N TRP A 163 -10.03 -14.82 18.96
CA TRP A 163 -9.33 -13.60 18.54
C TRP A 163 -8.81 -12.78 19.72
N GLY A 164 -8.80 -13.36 20.92
CA GLY A 164 -8.31 -12.72 22.14
C GLY A 164 -9.30 -11.74 22.76
N TRP A 165 -10.60 -11.92 22.49
CA TRP A 165 -11.66 -11.20 23.18
C TRP A 165 -12.14 -12.03 24.37
N MET A 166 -12.61 -11.36 25.41
CA MET A 166 -13.21 -12.00 26.59
C MET A 166 -14.67 -11.59 26.71
N LEU A 167 -15.49 -12.53 27.20
CA LEU A 167 -16.85 -12.22 27.62
C LEU A 167 -16.81 -11.48 28.96
N SER A 168 -17.28 -10.24 28.96
CA SER A 168 -17.57 -9.44 30.15
C SER A 168 -19.07 -9.31 30.35
N THR A 169 -19.49 -8.90 31.55
CA THR A 169 -20.89 -8.61 31.88
C THR A 169 -21.50 -7.51 31.00
N GLN A 170 -20.67 -6.71 30.33
CA GLN A 170 -21.06 -5.63 29.42
C GLN A 170 -20.94 -6.01 27.93
N GLY A 171 -20.55 -7.26 27.61
CA GLY A 171 -20.36 -7.75 26.24
C GLY A 171 -18.93 -8.23 25.96
N LEU A 172 -18.58 -8.32 24.68
CA LEU A 172 -17.25 -8.75 24.23
C LEU A 172 -16.26 -7.58 24.34
N VAL A 173 -15.19 -7.78 25.11
CA VAL A 173 -14.12 -6.79 25.29
C VAL A 173 -12.76 -7.38 24.91
N PRO A 174 -11.86 -6.60 24.29
CA PRO A 174 -10.49 -7.03 24.06
C PRO A 174 -9.76 -7.27 25.39
N GLN A 175 -8.90 -8.30 25.45
CA GLN A 175 -8.08 -8.62 26.61
C GLN A 175 -6.97 -7.60 26.87
#